data_AF-A0A7W0D6Y3-F1
#
_entry.id   AF-A0A7W0D6Y3-F1
#
_cell.length_a   1.000
_cell.length_b   1.000
_cell.length_c   1.000
_cell.angle_alpha   90.00
_cell.angle_beta   90.00
_cell.angle_gamma   90.00
#
_symmetry.space_group_name_H-M   'P 1'
#
loop_
_entity.id
_entity.type
_entity.pdbx_description
1 polymer ?
#
loop_
_entity_poly.entity_id
_entity_poly.type
_entity_poly.pdbx_seq_one_letter_code
_entity_poly.pdbx_strand_id
1 'polypeptide(L)' 'MSEDGGSTWKYAKEVDGYTFSYSCLTVLANGDIALLYESDFSETREMTIKFTTFSLDWLVSS' A
#
# COMPACT_ATOMS: atom_id res chain seq x y z
N MET A 1 2.68 -2.75 9.81
CA MET A 1 1.81 -2.51 11.00
C MET A 1 2.69 -2.28 12.21
N SER A 2 2.32 -1.30 13.05
CA SER A 2 2.96 -1.02 14.33
C SER A 2 1.95 -1.31 15.45
N GLU A 3 2.43 -1.91 16.55
CA GLU A 3 1.65 -2.22 17.76
C GLU A 3 2.07 -1.35 18.96
N ASP A 4 3.05 -0.47 18.76
CA ASP A 4 3.71 0.35 19.79
C ASP A 4 3.59 1.86 19.49
N GLY A 5 2.46 2.25 18.89
CA GLY A 5 2.15 3.65 18.61
C GLY A 5 2.98 4.28 17.49
N GLY A 6 3.53 3.46 16.58
CA GLY A 6 4.34 3.91 15.44
C GLY A 6 5.85 3.90 15.68
N SER A 7 6.32 3.31 16.79
CA SER A 7 7.76 3.28 17.13
C SER A 7 8.53 2.24 16.33
N THR A 8 7.92 1.06 16.09
CA THR A 8 8.51 -0.01 15.28
C THR A 8 7.53 -0.55 14.25
N TRP A 9 8.08 -1.07 13.14
CA TRP A 9 7.32 -1.61 12.01
C TRP A 9 7.88 -2.99 11.65
N LYS A 10 7.23 -4.04 12.15
CA LYS A 10 7.66 -5.43 11.94
C LYS A 10 7.35 -5.96 10.53
N TYR A 11 6.27 -5.46 9.94
CA TYR A 11 5.72 -5.99 8.68
C TYR A 11 5.88 -4.97 7.56
N ALA A 12 6.42 -5.42 6.44
CA ALA A 12 6.54 -4.68 5.18
C ALA A 12 6.25 -5.62 4.01
N LYS A 13 5.45 -5.16 3.05
CA LYS A 13 5.17 -5.86 1.79
C LYS A 13 5.31 -4.86 0.66
N GLU A 14 5.90 -5.30 -0.45
CA GLU A 14 5.92 -4.54 -1.69
C GLU A 14 4.55 -4.69 -2.38
N VAL A 15 3.91 -3.56 -2.69
CA VAL A 15 2.60 -3.54 -3.38
C VAL A 15 2.77 -3.46 -4.89
N ASP A 16 3.79 -2.72 -5.32
CA ASP A 16 4.08 -2.46 -6.72
C ASP A 16 5.58 -2.25 -6.91
N GLY A 17 6.15 -2.76 -7.99
CA GLY A 17 7.60 -2.74 -8.27
C GLY A 17 8.05 -1.59 -9.19
N TYR A 18 7.15 -0.67 -9.53
CA TYR A 18 7.43 0.48 -10.38
C TYR A 18 7.80 1.73 -9.57
N THR A 19 8.25 2.78 -10.28
CA THR A 19 8.45 4.10 -9.66
C THR A 19 7.15 4.58 -9.02
N PHE A 20 7.24 5.04 -7.78
CA PHE A 20 6.10 5.39 -6.94
C PHE A 20 6.26 6.79 -6.35
N SER A 21 5.15 7.51 -6.16
CA SER A 21 5.14 8.84 -5.52
C SER A 21 4.12 8.95 -4.38
N TYR A 22 2.99 9.64 -4.58
CA TYR A 22 2.02 9.87 -3.50
C TYR A 22 1.08 8.68 -3.29
N SER A 23 0.53 8.59 -2.08
CA SER A 23 -0.52 7.63 -1.76
C SER A 23 -1.50 8.12 -0.68
N CYS A 24 -2.64 7.44 -0.61
CA CYS A 24 -3.68 7.61 0.40
C CYS A 24 -4.26 6.25 0.78
N LEU A 25 -4.39 6.00 2.09
CA LEU A 25 -4.93 4.76 2.65
C LEU A 25 -6.29 5.01 3.32
N THR A 26 -7.19 4.03 3.25
CA THR A 26 -8.41 3.98 4.06
C THR A 26 -8.78 2.54 4.41
N VAL A 27 -9.65 2.38 5.41
CA VAL A 27 -10.21 1.08 5.80
C VAL A 27 -11.58 0.92 5.14
N LEU A 28 -11.77 -0.18 4.42
CA LEU A 28 -13.04 -0.53 3.80
C LEU A 28 -14.01 -1.15 4.80
N ALA A 29 -15.30 -1.17 4.46
CA ALA A 29 -16.35 -1.69 5.34
C ALA A 29 -16.19 -3.18 5.72
N ASN A 30 -15.49 -3.96 4.89
CA ASN A 30 -15.18 -5.36 5.14
C ASN A 30 -13.88 -5.57 5.95
N GLY A 31 -13.20 -4.50 6.36
CA GLY A 31 -11.94 -4.55 7.10
C GLY A 31 -10.68 -4.62 6.23
N ASP A 32 -10.81 -4.68 4.90
CA ASP A 32 -9.66 -4.59 4.01
C ASP A 32 -9.06 -3.19 4.00
N ILE A 33 -7.77 -3.13 3.69
CA ILE A 33 -7.04 -1.89 3.51
C ILE A 33 -7.12 -1.52 2.04
N ALA A 34 -7.62 -0.32 1.74
CA ALA A 34 -7.59 0.25 0.40
C ALA A 34 -6.43 1.25 0.27
N LEU A 35 -5.72 1.17 -0.86
CA LEU A 35 -4.61 2.03 -1.23
C LEU A 35 -4.89 2.68 -2.59
N LEU A 36 -4.96 4.01 -2.60
CA LEU A 36 -4.89 4.83 -3.80
C LEU A 36 -3.46 5.38 -3.91
N TYR A 37 -2.81 5.26 -5.07
CA TYR A 37 -1.41 5.65 -5.22
C TYR A 37 -0.98 6.01 -6.64
N GLU A 38 0.10 6.78 -6.76
CA GLU A 38 0.72 7.14 -8.03
C GLU A 38 1.85 6.17 -8.39
N SER A 39 1.81 5.65 -9.63
CA SER A 39 2.79 4.68 -10.15
C SER A 39 3.10 4.91 -11.63
N ASP A 40 4.39 4.83 -11.99
CA ASP A 40 4.90 4.85 -13.36
C ASP A 40 4.94 3.44 -13.96
N PHE A 41 3.78 2.80 -14.10
CA PHE A 41 3.74 1.43 -14.58
C PHE A 41 4.18 1.29 -16.06
N SER A 42 4.14 2.38 -16.81
CA SER A 42 4.60 2.44 -18.20
C SER A 42 6.09 2.71 -18.34
N GLU A 43 6.78 3.06 -17.24
CA GLU A 43 8.19 3.44 -17.21
C GLU A 43 8.51 4.64 -18.15
N THR A 44 7.51 5.50 -18.37
CA THR A 44 7.60 6.67 -19.27
C THR A 44 7.74 7.99 -18.52
N ARG A 45 7.82 7.97 -17.19
CA ARG A 45 7.68 9.11 -16.26
C ARG A 45 6.26 9.68 -16.19
N GLU A 46 5.27 8.95 -16.66
CA GLU A 46 3.87 9.37 -16.57
C GLU A 46 3.21 8.71 -15.35
N MET A 47 2.80 9.51 -14.37
CA MET A 47 2.18 8.98 -13.16
C MET A 47 0.74 8.60 -13.43
N THR A 48 0.38 7.36 -13.08
CA THR A 48 -0.98 6.87 -13.11
C THR A 48 -1.50 6.64 -11.70
N ILE A 49 -2.71 7.13 -11.42
CA ILE A 49 -3.41 6.83 -10.17
C ILE A 49 -3.96 5.40 -10.25
N LYS A 50 -3.44 4.52 -9.39
CA LYS A 50 -3.86 3.13 -9.22
C LYS A 50 -4.62 2.97 -7.92
N PHE A 51 -5.52 1.99 -7.91
CA PHE A 51 -6.28 1.58 -6.74
C PHE A 51 -6.09 0.08 -6.51
N THR A 52 -5.80 -0.33 -5.29
CA THR A 52 -5.72 -1.74 -4.88
C THR A 52 -6.24 -1.94 -3.47
N THR A 53 -6.54 -3.19 -3.13
CA THR A 53 -7.01 -3.59 -1.81
C THR A 53 -6.27 -4.82 -1.33
N PHE A 54 -5.96 -4.90 -0.05
CA PHE A 54 -5.35 -6.07 0.58
C PHE A 54 -5.87 -6.25 2.00
N SER A 55 -5.95 -7.50 2.45
CA SER A 55 -6.40 -7.81 3.81
C SER A 55 -5.28 -7.54 4.82
N LEU A 56 -5.67 -7.35 6.09
CA LEU A 56 -4.71 -7.29 7.18
C LEU A 56 -3.90 -8.59 7.29
N ASP A 57 -4.55 -9.74 7.07
CA ASP A 57 -3.92 -11.06 7.07
C ASP A 57 -2.78 -11.18 6.04
N TRP A 58 -2.97 -10.62 4.83
CA TRP A 58 -1.91 -10.57 3.82
C TRP A 58 -0.72 -9.72 4.29
N LEU A 59 -0.97 -8.58 4.92
CA LEU A 59 0.09 -7.69 5.41
C LEU A 59 0.93 -8.35 6.51
N VAL A 60 0.31 -9.13 7.40
CA VAL A 60 0.99 -9.76 8.54
C VAL A 60 1.49 -11.18 8.26
N SER A 61 1.22 -11.72 7.07
CA SER A 61 1.74 -13.03 6.68
C SER A 61 3.27 -13.00 6.57
N SER A 62 3.90 -14.12 6.92
CA SER A 62 5.30 -14.37 6.57
C SER A 62 5.48 -14.45 5.05
#